data_AF-A0A7C1GWF0-F1
#
_entry.id   AF-A0A7C1GWF0-F1
#
_cell.length_a   1.000
_cell.length_b   1.000
_cell.length_c   1.000
_cell.angle_alpha   90.00
_cell.angle_beta   90.00
_cell.angle_gamma   90.00
#
_symmetry.space_group_name_H-M   'P 1'
#
loop_
_entity.id
_entity.type
_entity.pdbx_description
1 polymer ?
#
loop_
_entity_poly.entity_id
_entity_poly.type
_entity_poly.pdbx_seq_one_letter_code
_entity_poly.pdbx_strand_id
1 'polypeptide(L)'
;DEWSAGDGAHIVLDTVGGETFGRSIEATAHYGDLVTLLDPGSGVDWREARNRNLRIGFELMLTPMLRDLPAARARQGEILDRCAALIDEGTLRLRVQDRYPLAEAAAAHRRLAEGHMQGKLVLLP
;
A
#
# COMPACT_ATOMS: atom_id res chain seq x y z
N ASP A 1 -17.84 4.86 -15.10
CA ASP A 1 -17.84 4.02 -13.91
C ASP A 1 -19.16 3.29 -13.70
N GLU A 2 -19.25 2.05 -14.19
CA GLU A 2 -20.40 1.16 -13.90
C GLU A 2 -20.32 0.52 -12.51
N TRP A 3 -19.11 0.44 -11.92
CA TRP A 3 -18.86 -0.33 -10.70
C TRP A 3 -19.33 0.38 -9.43
N SER A 4 -19.47 1.70 -9.47
CA SER A 4 -19.94 2.53 -8.36
C SER A 4 -21.18 3.36 -8.70
N ALA A 5 -21.81 3.13 -9.86
CA ALA A 5 -22.89 3.98 -10.39
C ALA A 5 -22.55 5.49 -10.45
N GLY A 6 -21.25 5.84 -10.54
CA GLY A 6 -20.77 7.22 -10.52
C GLY A 6 -20.42 7.80 -9.15
N ASP A 7 -20.68 7.09 -8.05
CA ASP A 7 -20.46 7.63 -6.69
C ASP A 7 -19.00 7.59 -6.20
N GLY A 8 -18.14 6.79 -6.84
CA GLY A 8 -16.76 6.53 -6.41
C GLY A 8 -16.65 5.48 -5.30
N ALA A 9 -15.43 5.22 -4.85
CA ALA A 9 -15.14 4.27 -3.77
C ALA A 9 -15.09 4.97 -2.40
N HIS A 10 -15.71 4.38 -1.37
CA HIS A 10 -15.70 4.92 -0.01
C HIS A 10 -14.29 4.99 0.61
N ILE A 11 -13.42 4.03 0.26
CA ILE A 11 -12.04 3.96 0.70
C ILE A 11 -11.17 3.66 -0.52
N VAL A 12 -10.13 4.46 -0.73
CA VAL A 12 -9.11 4.24 -1.75
C VAL A 12 -7.74 4.10 -1.07
N LEU A 13 -7.00 3.06 -1.44
CA LEU A 13 -5.62 2.84 -1.02
C LEU A 13 -4.68 3.07 -2.21
N ASP A 14 -3.91 4.14 -2.18
CA ASP A 14 -2.93 4.48 -3.22
C ASP A 14 -1.54 3.93 -2.86
N THR A 15 -1.00 3.11 -3.75
CA THR A 15 0.34 2.52 -3.66
C THR A 15 1.25 2.91 -4.83
N VAL A 16 0.80 3.83 -5.70
CA VAL A 16 1.49 4.23 -6.94
C VAL A 16 1.92 5.69 -6.90
N GLY A 17 1.09 6.58 -6.35
CA GLY A 17 1.44 8.00 -6.18
C GLY A 17 1.51 8.78 -7.51
N GLY A 18 2.15 9.95 -7.47
CA GLY A 18 2.30 10.83 -8.62
C GLY A 18 0.95 11.22 -9.23
N GLU A 19 0.84 11.18 -10.57
CA GLU A 19 -0.43 11.45 -11.27
C GLU A 19 -1.57 10.49 -10.88
N THR A 20 -1.22 9.27 -10.41
CA THR A 20 -2.22 8.31 -9.94
C THR A 20 -2.88 8.77 -8.65
N PHE A 21 -2.17 9.49 -7.77
CA PHE A 21 -2.78 10.07 -6.57
C PHE A 21 -3.88 11.08 -6.93
N GLY A 22 -3.65 11.91 -7.96
CA GLY A 22 -4.67 12.83 -8.47
C GLY A 22 -5.93 12.11 -8.97
N ARG A 23 -5.74 11.01 -9.72
CA ARG A 23 -6.86 10.16 -10.16
C ARG A 23 -7.55 9.45 -8.98
N SER A 24 -6.81 9.09 -7.93
CA SER A 24 -7.36 8.51 -6.71
C SER A 24 -8.31 9.49 -5.99
N ILE A 25 -8.04 10.80 -6.01
CA ILE A 25 -8.97 11.82 -5.51
C ILE A 25 -10.30 11.76 -6.28
N GLU A 26 -10.25 11.67 -7.60
CA GLU A 26 -11.44 11.59 -8.46
C GLU A 26 -12.20 10.28 -8.31
N ALA A 27 -11.49 9.18 -8.04
CA ALA A 27 -12.08 7.87 -7.81
C ALA A 27 -12.67 7.70 -6.40
N THR A 28 -12.31 8.58 -5.46
CA THR A 28 -12.82 8.54 -4.08
C THR A 28 -14.19 9.22 -4.02
N ALA A 29 -15.14 8.55 -3.37
CA ALA A 29 -16.47 9.06 -3.14
C ALA A 29 -16.44 10.35 -2.31
N HIS A 30 -17.46 11.20 -2.47
CA HIS A 30 -17.64 12.34 -1.59
C HIS A 30 -17.70 11.86 -0.13
N TYR A 31 -17.00 12.56 0.77
CA TYR A 31 -16.82 12.19 2.17
C TYR A 31 -16.09 10.86 2.43
N GLY A 32 -15.41 10.31 1.42
CA GLY A 32 -14.60 9.08 1.54
C GLY A 32 -13.20 9.30 2.11
N ASP A 33 -12.52 8.18 2.37
CA ASP A 33 -11.13 8.13 2.84
C ASP A 33 -10.17 7.77 1.68
N LEU A 34 -9.12 8.56 1.50
CA LEU A 34 -7.99 8.25 0.62
C LEU A 34 -6.72 8.05 1.47
N VAL A 35 -6.19 6.84 1.49
CA VAL A 35 -4.95 6.50 2.20
C VAL A 35 -3.83 6.29 1.19
N THR A 36 -2.72 6.99 1.34
CA THR A 36 -1.55 6.83 0.46
C THR A 36 -0.35 6.27 1.23
N LEU A 37 0.41 5.40 0.55
CA LEU A 37 1.72 4.90 1.03
C LEU A 37 2.90 5.77 0.57
N LEU A 38 2.63 6.77 -0.27
CA LEU A 38 3.65 7.57 -0.95
C LEU A 38 3.41 9.06 -0.69
N ASP A 39 4.48 9.84 -0.78
CA ASP A 39 4.41 11.31 -0.78
C ASP A 39 3.64 11.79 -2.02
N PRO A 40 2.49 12.46 -1.87
CA PRO A 40 1.74 13.02 -3.00
C PRO A 40 2.48 14.10 -3.77
N GLY A 41 3.50 14.72 -3.16
CA GLY A 41 4.25 15.82 -3.75
C GLY A 41 3.45 17.13 -3.85
N SER A 42 4.02 18.11 -4.56
CA SER A 42 3.46 19.46 -4.66
C SER A 42 2.48 19.68 -5.81
N GLY A 43 2.38 18.73 -6.75
CA GLY A 43 1.53 18.84 -7.94
C GLY A 43 0.05 18.48 -7.73
N VAL A 44 -0.36 18.19 -6.49
CA VAL A 44 -1.72 17.75 -6.17
C VAL A 44 -2.71 18.90 -6.20
N ASP A 45 -3.85 18.70 -6.86
CA ASP A 45 -4.99 19.60 -6.73
C ASP A 45 -5.79 19.32 -5.43
N TRP A 46 -5.35 19.95 -4.35
CA TRP A 46 -6.04 19.88 -3.06
C TRP A 46 -7.43 20.55 -3.07
N ARG A 47 -7.75 21.37 -4.08
CA ARG A 47 -9.08 21.99 -4.19
C ARG A 47 -10.14 20.93 -4.42
N GLU A 48 -9.86 19.97 -5.29
CA GLU A 48 -10.81 18.90 -5.60
C GLU A 48 -11.02 17.96 -4.40
N ALA A 49 -9.93 17.57 -3.73
CA ALA A 49 -10.01 16.82 -2.48
C ALA A 49 -10.89 17.53 -1.44
N ARG A 50 -10.74 18.86 -1.30
CA ARG A 50 -11.58 19.69 -0.41
C ARG A 50 -13.04 19.72 -0.86
N ASN A 51 -13.31 19.93 -2.15
CA ASN A 51 -14.69 19.98 -2.67
C ASN A 51 -15.41 18.66 -2.46
N ARG A 52 -14.67 17.54 -2.48
CA ARG A 52 -15.17 16.20 -2.19
C ARG A 52 -15.28 15.87 -0.70
N ASN A 53 -14.82 16.74 0.20
CA ASN A 53 -14.74 16.49 1.64
C ASN A 53 -13.95 15.20 1.98
N LEU A 54 -12.85 14.94 1.26
CA LEU A 54 -12.05 13.74 1.50
C LEU A 54 -11.29 13.83 2.83
N ARG A 55 -11.20 12.68 3.50
CA ARG A 55 -10.25 12.44 4.58
C ARG A 55 -9.00 11.80 3.97
N ILE A 56 -7.84 12.39 4.19
CA ILE A 56 -6.60 11.92 3.57
C ILE A 56 -5.64 11.43 4.65
N GLY A 57 -5.33 10.14 4.58
CA GLY A 57 -4.43 9.44 5.48
C GLY A 57 -3.08 9.15 4.83
N PHE A 58 -2.02 9.19 5.63
CA PHE A 58 -0.67 8.85 5.22
C PHE A 58 -0.21 7.64 6.03
N GLU A 59 0.18 6.57 5.35
CA GLU A 59 0.69 5.38 6.01
C GLU A 59 2.11 5.08 5.52
N LEU A 60 3.08 5.37 6.38
CA LEU A 60 4.47 4.99 6.17
C LEU A 60 4.89 4.03 7.28
N MET A 61 4.80 2.74 6.99
CA MET A 61 5.17 1.65 7.91
C MET A 61 6.59 1.75 8.45
N LEU A 62 7.50 2.45 7.77
CA LEU A 62 8.88 2.66 8.22
C LEU A 62 9.00 3.68 9.39
N THR A 63 7.98 4.52 9.60
CA THR A 63 8.02 5.65 10.55
C THR A 63 8.43 5.23 11.97
N PRO A 64 7.87 4.16 12.58
CA PRO A 64 8.24 3.78 13.94
C PRO A 64 9.71 3.39 14.09
N MET A 65 10.34 2.85 13.05
CA MET A 65 11.78 2.51 13.05
C MET A 65 12.62 3.77 12.82
N LEU A 66 12.23 4.62 11.86
CA LEU A 66 12.95 5.83 11.50
C LEU A 66 12.99 6.88 12.63
N ARG A 67 11.94 6.91 13.45
CA ARG A 67 11.76 7.90 14.52
C ARG A 67 11.93 7.34 15.93
N ASP A 68 12.37 6.09 16.04
CA ASP A 68 12.49 5.34 17.30
C ASP A 68 11.24 5.48 18.20
N LEU A 69 10.10 4.99 17.69
CA LEU A 69 8.81 5.02 18.38
C LEU A 69 8.44 3.61 18.85
N PRO A 70 8.92 3.15 20.02
CA PRO A 70 8.79 1.76 20.45
C PRO A 70 7.34 1.31 20.62
N ALA A 71 6.44 2.18 21.10
CA ALA A 71 5.03 1.84 21.24
C ALA A 71 4.34 1.64 19.88
N ALA A 72 4.64 2.49 18.89
CA ALA A 72 4.11 2.33 17.53
C ALA A 72 4.70 1.08 16.84
N ARG A 73 5.97 0.77 17.09
CA ARG A 73 6.62 -0.45 16.61
C ARG A 73 5.99 -1.71 17.24
N ALA A 74 5.66 -1.67 18.53
CA ALA A 74 4.96 -2.77 19.20
C ALA A 74 3.57 -3.01 18.58
N ARG A 75 2.84 -1.94 18.26
CA ARG A 75 1.55 -2.03 17.55
C ARG A 75 1.67 -2.71 16.18
N GLN A 76 2.77 -2.50 15.45
CA GLN A 76 3.00 -3.24 14.20
C GLN A 76 3.18 -4.74 14.45
N GLY A 77 3.80 -5.14 15.57
CA GLY A 77 3.85 -6.53 16.01
C GLY A 77 2.46 -7.14 16.21
N GLU A 78 1.56 -6.44 16.91
CA GLU A 78 0.17 -6.88 17.11
C GLU A 78 -0.59 -7.07 15.78
N ILE A 79 -0.29 -6.23 14.77
CA ILE A 79 -0.86 -6.38 13.43
C ILE A 79 -0.32 -7.65 12.76
N LEU A 80 0.98 -7.92 12.87
CA LEU A 80 1.59 -9.12 12.32
C LEU A 80 1.08 -10.40 12.99
N ASP A 81 0.83 -10.39 14.29
CA ASP A 81 0.24 -11.52 15.02
C ASP A 81 -1.17 -11.84 14.48
N ARG A 82 -1.99 -10.82 14.22
CA ARG A 82 -3.30 -10.98 13.59
C ARG A 82 -3.18 -11.53 12.16
N CYS A 83 -2.21 -11.06 11.39
CA CYS A 83 -1.94 -11.59 10.05
C CYS A 83 -1.51 -13.07 10.10
N ALA A 84 -0.69 -13.46 11.08
CA ALA A 84 -0.27 -14.85 11.26
C ALA A 84 -1.48 -15.75 11.57
N ALA A 85 -2.36 -15.35 12.48
CA ALA A 85 -3.59 -16.08 12.76
C ALA A 85 -4.46 -16.27 11.50
N LEU A 86 -4.64 -15.20 10.69
CA LEU A 86 -5.38 -15.30 9.42
C LEU A 86 -4.70 -16.22 8.40
N ILE A 87 -3.38 -16.33 8.42
CA ILE A 87 -2.62 -17.26 7.58
C ILE A 87 -2.84 -18.69 8.03
N ASP A 88 -2.76 -18.94 9.34
CA ASP A 88 -2.96 -20.27 9.93
C ASP A 88 -4.39 -20.79 9.69
N GLU A 89 -5.39 -19.89 9.71
CA GLU A 89 -6.78 -20.18 9.35
C GLU A 89 -7.00 -20.40 7.84
N GLY A 90 -6.01 -20.06 7.00
CA GLY A 90 -6.12 -20.13 5.54
C GLY A 90 -6.93 -18.99 4.90
N THR A 91 -7.34 -18.00 5.70
CA THR A 91 -8.08 -16.79 5.28
C THR A 91 -7.16 -15.84 4.49
N LEU A 92 -5.93 -15.67 4.95
CA LEU A 92 -4.89 -14.90 4.26
C LEU A 92 -3.86 -15.87 3.64
N ARG A 93 -3.65 -15.80 2.33
CA ARG A 93 -2.70 -16.68 1.63
C ARG A 93 -1.56 -15.89 1.04
N LEU A 94 -0.33 -16.26 1.38
CA LEU A 94 0.87 -15.67 0.80
C LEU A 94 1.12 -16.23 -0.59
N ARG A 95 1.29 -15.34 -1.56
CA ARG A 95 1.73 -15.69 -2.92
C ARG A 95 3.23 -15.42 -3.06
N VAL A 96 4.02 -16.47 -2.94
CA VAL A 96 5.44 -16.44 -3.35
C VAL A 96 5.49 -16.74 -4.84
N GLN A 97 5.99 -15.80 -5.63
CA GLN A 97 6.12 -16.02 -7.06
C GLN A 97 7.34 -16.89 -7.35
N ASP A 98 8.51 -16.44 -6.90
CA ASP A 98 9.78 -17.10 -7.16
C ASP A 98 10.67 -17.07 -5.91
N ARG A 99 11.62 -18.02 -5.85
CA ARG A 99 12.63 -18.13 -4.80
C ARG A 99 14.00 -18.14 -5.46
N TYR A 100 14.93 -17.39 -4.90
CA TYR A 100 16.31 -17.31 -5.36
C TYR A 100 17.26 -17.61 -4.19
N PRO A 101 18.41 -18.27 -4.40
CA PRO A 101 19.50 -18.25 -3.44
C PRO A 101 19.92 -16.80 -3.15
N LEU A 102 20.37 -16.51 -1.93
CA LEU A 102 20.85 -15.18 -1.54
C LEU A 102 22.02 -14.73 -2.43
N ALA A 103 22.88 -15.67 -2.84
CA ALA A 103 23.97 -15.45 -3.79
C ALA A 103 23.48 -14.90 -5.16
N GLU A 104 22.20 -15.11 -5.49
CA GLU A 104 21.57 -14.66 -6.74
C GLU A 104 20.68 -13.42 -6.55
N ALA A 105 20.85 -12.65 -5.46
CA ALA A 105 20.07 -11.44 -5.21
C ALA A 105 20.05 -10.48 -6.43
N ALA A 106 21.17 -10.35 -7.15
CA ALA A 106 21.22 -9.54 -8.36
C ALA A 106 20.25 -10.02 -9.45
N ALA A 107 20.05 -11.33 -9.61
CA ALA A 107 19.08 -11.89 -10.54
C ALA A 107 17.64 -11.62 -10.08
N ALA A 108 17.36 -11.78 -8.78
CA ALA A 108 16.07 -11.42 -8.20
C ALA A 108 15.71 -9.95 -8.43
N HIS A 109 16.68 -9.03 -8.27
CA HIS A 109 16.50 -7.61 -8.55
C HIS A 109 16.21 -7.32 -10.04
N ARG A 110 16.92 -7.99 -10.96
CA ARG A 110 16.62 -7.87 -12.41
C ARG A 110 15.20 -8.33 -12.71
N ARG A 111 14.79 -9.49 -12.17
CA ARG A 111 13.42 -10.00 -12.33
C ARG A 111 12.37 -9.03 -11.78
N LEU A 112 12.62 -8.41 -10.63
CA LEU A 112 11.73 -7.43 -10.04
C LEU A 112 11.59 -6.18 -10.94
N ALA A 113 12.71 -5.70 -11.51
CA ALA A 113 12.77 -4.51 -12.35
C ALA A 113 12.04 -4.67 -13.69
N GLU A 114 11.89 -5.90 -14.21
CA GLU A 114 11.07 -6.20 -15.39
C GLU A 114 9.57 -5.90 -15.18
N GLY A 115 9.12 -5.77 -13.92
CA GLY A 115 7.73 -5.52 -13.58
C GLY A 115 6.81 -6.74 -13.71
N HIS A 116 5.50 -6.49 -13.71
CA HIS A 116 4.42 -7.49 -13.86
C HIS A 116 4.48 -8.69 -12.90
N MET A 117 5.15 -8.50 -11.77
CA MET A 117 5.21 -9.47 -10.68
C MET A 117 3.84 -9.63 -10.01
N GLN A 118 3.45 -10.87 -9.73
CA GLN A 118 2.28 -11.24 -8.91
C GLN A 118 2.75 -12.00 -7.67
N GLY A 119 2.88 -11.30 -6.55
CA GLY A 119 3.33 -11.86 -5.28
C GLY A 119 4.70 -11.33 -4.86
N LYS A 120 5.43 -12.13 -4.08
CA LYS A 120 6.75 -11.78 -3.52
C LYS A 120 7.85 -12.66 -4.08
N LEU A 121 9.04 -12.05 -4.24
CA LEU A 121 10.30 -12.77 -4.37
C LEU A 121 10.85 -13.07 -2.98
N VAL A 122 11.38 -14.27 -2.79
CA VAL A 122 12.02 -14.67 -1.53
C VAL A 122 13.47 -15.05 -1.80
N LEU A 123 14.37 -14.50 -1.00
CA LEU A 123 15.77 -14.93 -0.97
C LEU A 123 15.93 -16.03 0.08
N LEU A 124 16.56 -17.13 -0.31
CA LEU A 124 16.91 -18.24 0.56
C LEU A 124 18.37 -18.09 0.99
N PRO A 125 18.68 -18.23 2.29
CA PRO A 125 20.05 -18.11 2.80
C PRO A 125 21.08 -18.99 2.08
#